data_AF-A0A381VZ75-F1
#
_entry.id   AF-A0A381VZ75-F1
#
_cell.length_a   1.000
_cell.length_b   1.000
_cell.length_c   1.000
_cell.angle_alpha   90.00
_cell.angle_beta   90.00
_cell.angle_gamma   90.00
#
_symmetry.space_group_name_H-M   'P 1'
#
loop_
_entity.id
_entity.type
_entity.pdbx_description
1 polymer ?
#
loop_
_entity_poly.entity_id
_entity_poly.type
_entity_poly.pdbx_seq_one_letter_code
_entity_poly.pdbx_strand_id
1 'polypeptide(L)'
;MSKISVWFPLTVLNITVLIMVLIACGTESAGVTDTAEEGSLVVRDTDTFTVNSFLNAGWKKSKEFSTETVPGSIAIWYGFYKSQDVEIRFYSSHADALGPGLESANAAVDRVSNANLEGNAIFASGQRTQYSDFMVAGNTVILCQSYITVCAELVENIPSD
;
A
#
# COMPACT_ATOMS: atom_id res chain seq x y z
N MET A 1 31.06 70.18 -0.63
CA MET A 1 30.31 69.44 -1.68
C MET A 1 31.26 68.44 -2.31
N SER A 2 31.03 67.14 -2.14
CA SER A 2 31.09 66.12 -3.20
C SER A 2 30.88 64.74 -2.55
N LYS A 3 29.80 64.06 -2.93
CA LYS A 3 29.49 62.69 -2.53
C LYS A 3 30.20 61.77 -3.51
N ILE A 4 31.08 60.89 -3.04
CA ILE A 4 31.68 59.84 -3.87
C ILE A 4 30.83 58.59 -3.68
N SER A 5 30.02 58.26 -4.69
CA SER A 5 29.24 57.04 -4.76
C SER A 5 30.16 55.87 -5.12
N VAL A 6 30.25 54.86 -4.25
CA VAL A 6 30.97 53.62 -4.57
C VAL A 6 29.98 52.69 -5.27
N TRP A 7 30.16 52.58 -6.59
CA TRP A 7 29.48 51.68 -7.49
C TRP A 7 29.95 50.25 -7.21
N PHE A 8 29.04 49.36 -6.80
CA PHE A 8 29.33 47.93 -6.58
C PHE A 8 29.51 47.24 -7.94
N PRO A 9 30.69 46.67 -8.26
CA PRO A 9 30.79 45.74 -9.38
C PRO A 9 30.31 44.35 -8.95
N LEU A 10 29.25 43.93 -9.61
CA LEU A 10 28.75 42.57 -9.72
C LEU A 10 29.80 41.71 -10.41
N THR A 11 30.51 40.83 -9.69
CA THR A 11 31.09 39.54 -10.14
C THR A 11 32.19 39.06 -9.18
N VAL A 12 31.86 38.21 -8.21
CA VAL A 12 32.71 37.04 -7.86
C VAL A 12 31.79 35.94 -7.33
N LEU A 13 31.44 35.04 -8.24
CA LEU A 13 30.91 33.70 -8.00
C LEU A 13 31.87 32.94 -7.08
N ASN A 14 31.54 32.81 -5.79
CA ASN A 14 32.19 31.88 -4.87
C ASN A 14 31.15 30.84 -4.43
N ILE A 15 31.11 29.75 -5.18
CA ILE A 15 30.46 28.50 -4.80
C ILE A 15 31.24 27.95 -3.62
N THR A 16 30.72 28.12 -2.41
CA THR A 16 31.10 27.30 -1.25
C THR A 16 29.85 26.68 -0.67
N VAL A 17 29.65 25.45 -1.09
CA VAL A 17 28.74 24.46 -0.52
C VAL A 17 29.09 24.29 0.96
N LEU A 18 28.12 24.51 1.86
CA LEU A 18 28.11 23.87 3.18
C LEU A 18 26.70 23.36 3.46
N ILE A 19 26.55 22.08 3.14
CA ILE A 19 25.45 21.21 3.48
C ILE A 19 25.43 21.04 5.01
N MET A 20 24.34 21.46 5.67
CA MET A 20 23.97 20.93 6.99
C MET A 20 22.72 20.08 6.81
N VAL A 21 22.93 18.78 6.65
CA VAL A 21 21.90 17.78 6.89
C VAL A 21 21.74 17.68 8.40
N LEU A 22 20.62 18.17 8.93
CA LEU A 22 20.13 17.69 10.23
C LEU A 22 19.25 16.49 9.94
N ILE A 23 19.81 15.31 10.21
CA ILE A 23 19.09 14.05 10.29
C ILE A 23 18.12 14.18 11.48
N ALA A 24 16.84 14.42 11.19
CA ALA A 24 15.80 14.21 12.17
C ALA A 24 15.62 12.69 12.32
N CYS A 25 16.20 12.15 13.38
CA CYS A 25 16.00 10.78 13.84
C CYS A 25 14.55 10.63 14.30
N GLY A 26 13.70 10.09 13.43
CA GLY A 26 12.36 9.62 13.77
C GLY A 26 12.45 8.23 14.38
N THR A 27 11.72 8.04 15.46
CA THR A 27 11.65 6.87 16.34
C THR A 27 11.63 5.51 15.63
N GLU A 28 12.45 4.61 16.16
CA GLU A 28 12.52 3.19 15.86
C GLU A 28 11.24 2.44 16.29
N SER A 29 10.55 1.84 15.32
CA SER A 29 9.58 0.75 15.51
C SER A 29 9.59 -0.13 14.26
N ALA A 30 9.89 -1.41 14.47
CA ALA A 30 9.75 -2.60 13.61
C ALA A 30 10.11 -2.49 12.12
N GLY A 31 11.01 -3.38 11.68
CA GLY A 31 11.61 -3.42 10.35
C GLY A 31 10.62 -3.28 9.19
N VAL A 32 10.82 -2.22 8.43
CA VAL A 32 10.34 -2.10 7.05
C VAL A 32 11.42 -2.71 6.17
N THR A 33 11.23 -3.96 5.75
CA THR A 33 12.03 -4.56 4.68
C THR A 33 11.46 -4.01 3.37
N ASP A 34 12.01 -2.89 2.93
CA ASP A 34 11.65 -2.24 1.67
C ASP A 34 12.19 -3.08 0.50
N THR A 35 11.43 -4.10 0.14
CA THR A 35 11.62 -4.85 -1.11
C THR A 35 10.25 -5.14 -1.68
N ALA A 36 9.59 -4.08 -2.12
CA ALA A 36 8.49 -4.15 -3.05
C ALA A 36 8.86 -3.30 -4.26
N GLU A 37 8.79 -3.91 -5.44
CA GLU A 37 8.77 -3.21 -6.72
C GLU A 37 7.79 -2.03 -6.58
N GLU A 38 8.31 -0.82 -6.78
CA GLU A 38 7.67 0.50 -6.70
C GLU A 38 6.11 0.46 -6.61
N GLY A 39 5.54 0.36 -5.40
CA GLY A 39 4.10 0.62 -5.22
C GLY A 39 3.35 -0.08 -4.09
N SER A 40 3.78 -1.25 -3.58
CA SER A 40 3.02 -1.99 -2.56
C SER A 40 3.69 -2.02 -1.18
N LEU A 41 2.92 -1.79 -0.12
CA LEU A 41 3.39 -1.92 1.26
C LEU A 41 3.49 -3.40 1.66
N VAL A 42 4.66 -3.86 2.09
CA VAL A 42 4.89 -5.22 2.59
C VAL A 42 5.25 -5.18 4.08
N VAL A 43 4.52 -5.92 4.92
CA VAL A 43 4.71 -5.95 6.37
C VAL A 43 4.51 -7.36 6.95
N ARG A 44 4.99 -7.58 8.19
CA ARG A 44 4.71 -8.79 8.98
C ARG A 44 5.07 -10.08 8.21
N ASP A 45 6.23 -10.12 7.56
CA ASP A 45 6.68 -11.16 6.63
C ASP A 45 6.79 -12.57 7.25
N THR A 46 6.95 -12.65 8.58
CA THR A 46 6.99 -13.91 9.32
C THR A 46 5.62 -14.46 9.72
N ASP A 47 4.55 -13.68 9.56
CA ASP A 47 3.27 -14.00 10.16
C ASP A 47 2.34 -14.79 9.24
N THR A 48 1.48 -15.60 9.84
CA THR A 48 0.42 -16.32 9.15
C THR A 48 -0.92 -15.94 9.76
N PHE A 49 -1.69 -15.13 9.04
CA PHE A 49 -3.01 -14.69 9.42
C PHE A 49 -4.10 -15.66 8.98
N THR A 50 -5.15 -15.70 9.79
CA THR A 50 -6.41 -16.39 9.49
C THR A 50 -7.53 -15.38 9.38
N VAL A 51 -8.71 -15.79 8.89
CA VAL A 51 -9.90 -14.95 8.91
C VAL A 51 -10.19 -14.41 10.32
N ASN A 52 -9.96 -15.21 11.36
CA ASN A 52 -10.18 -14.78 12.75
C ASN A 52 -9.22 -13.67 13.18
N SER A 53 -7.99 -13.62 12.66
CA SER A 53 -7.05 -12.53 12.94
C SER A 53 -7.68 -11.17 12.59
N PHE A 54 -8.29 -11.08 11.41
CA PHE A 54 -8.95 -9.85 10.94
C PHE A 54 -10.29 -9.58 11.62
N LEU A 55 -11.08 -10.62 11.93
CA LEU A 55 -12.31 -10.45 12.70
C LEU A 55 -12.03 -9.86 14.09
N ASN A 56 -10.98 -10.34 14.76
CA ASN A 56 -10.57 -9.84 16.07
C ASN A 56 -10.01 -8.41 16.00
N ALA A 57 -9.42 -8.03 14.88
CA ALA A 57 -8.97 -6.66 14.60
C ALA A 57 -10.12 -5.69 14.19
N GLY A 58 -11.37 -6.17 14.17
CA GLY A 58 -12.56 -5.36 13.93
C GLY A 58 -13.01 -5.27 12.47
N TRP A 59 -12.40 -6.02 11.56
CA TRP A 59 -12.91 -6.17 10.19
C TRP A 59 -14.18 -7.01 10.19
N LYS A 60 -15.19 -6.56 9.43
CA LYS A 60 -16.51 -7.19 9.35
C LYS A 60 -16.62 -7.97 8.05
N LYS A 61 -16.51 -9.29 8.16
CA LYS A 61 -16.69 -10.22 7.04
C LYS A 61 -18.09 -10.10 6.44
N SER A 62 -18.18 -10.07 5.10
CA SER A 62 -19.44 -9.92 4.36
C SER A 62 -19.68 -11.08 3.39
N LYS A 63 -18.79 -11.28 2.41
CA LYS A 63 -18.99 -12.25 1.33
C LYS A 63 -17.70 -12.98 0.99
N GLU A 64 -17.80 -14.28 0.73
CA GLU A 64 -16.71 -15.07 0.15
C GLU A 64 -16.70 -14.92 -1.37
N PHE A 65 -15.53 -14.79 -1.97
CA PHE A 65 -15.35 -14.82 -3.42
C PHE A 65 -14.68 -16.12 -3.87
N SER A 66 -14.96 -16.51 -5.11
CA SER A 66 -14.34 -17.68 -5.74
C SER A 66 -12.84 -17.44 -5.93
N THR A 67 -12.03 -18.47 -5.69
CA THR A 67 -10.58 -18.46 -5.90
C THR A 67 -10.19 -18.81 -7.34
N GLU A 68 -11.14 -19.23 -8.18
CA GLU A 68 -10.88 -19.77 -9.53
C GLU A 68 -10.06 -18.84 -10.44
N THR A 69 -10.18 -17.52 -10.25
CA THR A 69 -9.54 -16.50 -11.07
C THR A 69 -8.36 -15.81 -10.40
N VAL A 70 -7.99 -16.25 -9.18
CA VAL A 70 -6.91 -15.67 -8.37
C VAL A 70 -5.93 -16.80 -8.01
N PRO A 71 -4.90 -17.02 -8.84
CA PRO A 71 -3.93 -18.10 -8.65
C PRO A 71 -3.31 -18.11 -7.26
N GLY A 72 -3.13 -19.29 -6.68
CA GLY A 72 -2.49 -19.48 -5.38
C GLY A 72 -3.33 -19.06 -4.16
N SER A 73 -4.45 -18.36 -4.35
CA SER A 73 -5.33 -17.99 -3.25
C SER A 73 -6.09 -19.19 -2.71
N ILE A 74 -6.04 -19.39 -1.39
CA ILE A 74 -6.76 -20.44 -0.68
C ILE A 74 -8.13 -19.98 -0.16
N ALA A 75 -8.31 -18.67 0.03
CA ALA A 75 -9.60 -18.07 0.39
C ALA A 75 -9.61 -16.59 0.01
N ILE A 76 -10.77 -16.08 -0.41
CA ILE A 76 -10.95 -14.65 -0.68
C ILE A 76 -12.19 -14.18 0.03
N TRP A 77 -12.04 -13.14 0.84
CA TRP A 77 -13.15 -12.56 1.56
C TRP A 77 -13.24 -11.07 1.36
N TYR A 78 -14.44 -10.62 1.01
CA TYR A 78 -14.84 -9.22 1.05
C TYR A 78 -15.52 -8.88 2.37
N GLY A 79 -15.23 -7.69 2.87
CA GLY A 79 -15.81 -7.16 4.09
C GLY A 79 -15.53 -5.67 4.24
N PHE A 80 -15.76 -5.17 5.45
CA PHE A 80 -15.71 -3.74 5.75
C PHE A 80 -14.83 -3.45 6.96
N TYR A 81 -14.04 -2.39 6.87
CA TYR A 81 -13.32 -1.82 8.01
C TYR A 81 -13.32 -0.30 7.91
N LYS A 82 -13.70 0.39 9.00
CA LYS A 82 -13.83 1.86 9.05
C LYS A 82 -14.50 2.51 7.84
N SER A 83 -15.64 1.97 7.43
CA SER A 83 -16.42 2.44 6.26
C SER A 83 -15.68 2.37 4.93
N GLN A 84 -14.65 1.53 4.84
CA GLN A 84 -13.98 1.16 3.59
C GLN A 84 -14.27 -0.31 3.27
N ASP A 85 -14.42 -0.56 1.98
CA ASP A 85 -14.40 -1.90 1.41
C ASP A 85 -12.97 -2.48 1.50
N VAL A 86 -12.88 -3.71 2.01
CA VAL A 86 -11.61 -4.43 2.16
C VAL A 86 -11.81 -5.86 1.68
N GLU A 87 -10.97 -6.27 0.71
CA GLU A 87 -10.85 -7.67 0.31
C GLU A 87 -9.54 -8.25 0.79
N ILE A 88 -9.62 -9.41 1.41
CA ILE A 88 -8.48 -10.13 1.97
C ILE A 88 -8.36 -11.44 1.23
N ARG A 89 -7.25 -11.60 0.53
CA ARG A 89 -6.86 -12.82 -0.17
C ARG A 89 -5.84 -13.54 0.70
N PHE A 90 -6.15 -14.79 1.03
CA PHE A 90 -5.30 -15.63 1.86
C PHE A 90 -4.51 -16.56 0.97
N TYR A 91 -3.22 -16.70 1.28
CA TYR A 91 -2.29 -17.59 0.60
C TYR A 91 -1.71 -18.60 1.60
N SER A 92 -1.06 -19.63 1.06
CA SER A 92 -0.48 -20.69 1.90
C SER A 92 0.76 -20.22 2.68
N SER A 93 1.44 -19.19 2.17
CA SER A 93 2.65 -18.62 2.76
C SER A 93 2.82 -17.14 2.37
N HIS A 94 3.75 -16.45 3.05
CA HIS A 94 4.18 -15.11 2.67
C HIS A 94 4.79 -15.08 1.25
N ALA A 95 5.55 -16.10 0.87
CA ALA A 95 6.14 -16.21 -0.47
C ALA A 95 5.07 -16.28 -1.57
N ASP A 96 3.96 -16.99 -1.32
CA ASP A 96 2.84 -17.02 -2.26
C ASP A 96 2.09 -15.68 -2.32
N ALA A 97 2.03 -14.96 -1.19
CA ALA A 97 1.46 -13.62 -1.15
C ALA A 97 2.32 -12.62 -1.95
N LEU A 98 3.65 -12.73 -1.90
CA LEU A 98 4.58 -11.91 -2.69
C LEU A 98 4.70 -12.33 -4.16
N GLY A 99 4.44 -13.59 -4.50
CA GLY A 99 4.45 -14.08 -5.87
C GLY A 99 3.09 -13.87 -6.55
N PRO A 100 2.29 -14.95 -6.69
CA PRO A 100 0.99 -14.86 -7.38
C PRO A 100 0.01 -13.88 -6.72
N GLY A 101 0.13 -13.64 -5.41
CA GLY A 101 -0.71 -12.68 -4.71
C GLY A 101 -0.48 -11.24 -5.14
N LEU A 102 0.78 -10.81 -5.16
CA LEU A 102 1.20 -9.49 -5.60
C LEU A 102 0.79 -9.23 -7.06
N GLU A 103 1.05 -10.19 -7.96
CA GLU A 103 0.65 -10.11 -9.36
C GLU A 103 -0.87 -9.93 -9.53
N SER A 104 -1.65 -10.70 -8.78
CA SER A 104 -3.11 -10.63 -8.84
C SER A 104 -3.67 -9.32 -8.28
N ALA A 105 -3.00 -8.71 -7.30
CA ALA A 105 -3.42 -7.42 -6.74
C ALA A 105 -3.03 -6.23 -7.63
N ASN A 106 -1.83 -6.25 -8.20
CA ASN A 106 -1.42 -5.30 -9.25
C ASN A 106 -2.44 -5.31 -10.40
N ALA A 107 -2.78 -6.49 -10.92
CA ALA A 107 -3.78 -6.60 -11.98
C ALA A 107 -5.18 -6.09 -11.57
N ALA A 108 -5.54 -6.17 -10.28
CA ALA A 108 -6.82 -5.66 -9.79
C ALA A 108 -6.83 -4.12 -9.71
N VAL A 109 -5.75 -3.52 -9.21
CA VAL A 109 -5.61 -2.06 -9.09
C VAL A 109 -5.35 -1.40 -10.45
N ASP A 110 -4.53 -2.00 -11.32
CA ASP A 110 -4.27 -1.49 -12.67
C ASP A 110 -5.52 -1.45 -13.55
N ARG A 111 -6.45 -2.38 -13.37
CA ARG A 111 -7.75 -2.32 -14.06
C ARG A 111 -8.53 -1.06 -13.66
N VAL A 112 -8.41 -0.61 -12.41
CA VAL A 112 -9.06 0.61 -11.91
C VAL A 112 -8.37 1.86 -12.46
N SER A 113 -7.04 1.90 -12.48
CA SER A 113 -6.30 3.04 -13.03
C SER A 113 -6.59 3.24 -14.53
N ASN A 114 -6.68 2.15 -15.29
CA ASN A 114 -6.95 2.19 -16.73
C ASN A 114 -8.45 2.39 -17.07
N ALA A 115 -9.39 1.94 -16.24
CA ALA A 115 -10.82 2.19 -16.44
C ALA A 115 -11.19 3.68 -16.43
N ASN A 116 -10.37 4.52 -15.79
CA ASN A 116 -10.54 5.97 -15.76
C ASN A 116 -9.91 6.70 -16.97
N LEU A 117 -9.09 6.02 -17.78
CA LEU A 117 -8.35 6.62 -18.90
C LEU A 117 -9.09 6.50 -20.23
N GLU A 118 -9.85 5.44 -20.47
CA GLU A 118 -10.43 5.16 -21.80
C GLU A 118 -11.94 5.39 -21.91
N GLY A 119 -12.59 5.98 -20.91
CA GLY A 119 -14.01 6.40 -20.98
C GLY A 119 -15.01 5.29 -21.34
N ASN A 120 -14.58 4.03 -21.33
CA ASN A 120 -15.33 2.88 -21.84
C ASN A 120 -15.10 1.70 -20.89
N ALA A 121 -15.66 1.77 -19.70
CA ALA A 121 -15.69 0.65 -18.76
C ALA A 121 -16.71 -0.40 -19.25
N ILE A 122 -16.35 -1.16 -20.28
CA ILE A 122 -17.08 -2.36 -20.71
C ILE A 122 -16.52 -3.54 -19.95
N PHE A 123 -17.11 -3.95 -18.81
CA PHE A 123 -16.82 -5.29 -18.27
C PHE A 123 -18.04 -5.98 -17.67
N ALA A 124 -18.18 -7.23 -18.09
CA ALA A 124 -19.18 -8.20 -17.69
C ALA A 124 -19.13 -8.46 -16.17
N SER A 125 -20.31 -8.65 -15.58
CA SER A 125 -20.57 -9.11 -14.21
C SER A 125 -20.44 -8.11 -13.05
N GLY A 126 -20.81 -6.84 -13.25
CA GLY A 126 -21.64 -6.09 -12.28
C GLY A 126 -21.20 -5.94 -10.81
N GLN A 127 -20.00 -6.30 -10.38
CA GLN A 127 -19.59 -6.18 -8.98
C GLN A 127 -18.52 -5.09 -8.82
N ARG A 128 -19.01 -3.98 -8.26
CA ARG A 128 -18.36 -2.69 -8.10
C ARG A 128 -17.47 -2.63 -6.87
N THR A 129 -16.37 -3.37 -6.83
CA THR A 129 -15.33 -3.04 -5.84
C THR A 129 -14.10 -2.55 -6.57
N GLN A 130 -13.99 -1.23 -6.67
CA GLN A 130 -12.79 -0.56 -7.16
C GLN A 130 -11.86 -0.43 -5.95
N TYR A 131 -10.72 -1.10 -6.01
CA TYR A 131 -9.64 -0.92 -5.04
C TYR A 131 -8.60 0.02 -5.66
N SER A 132 -8.23 1.06 -4.93
CA SER A 132 -7.25 2.04 -5.38
C SER A 132 -5.82 1.62 -5.08
N ASP A 133 -5.64 0.72 -4.11
CA ASP A 133 -4.34 0.35 -3.58
C ASP A 133 -4.40 -1.04 -2.89
N PHE A 134 -3.24 -1.60 -2.55
CA PHE A 134 -3.15 -2.86 -1.82
C PHE A 134 -1.84 -2.99 -1.03
N MET A 135 -1.86 -3.87 -0.02
CA MET A 135 -0.69 -4.23 0.76
C MET A 135 -0.55 -5.75 0.92
N VAL A 136 0.66 -6.21 1.17
CA VAL A 136 0.97 -7.59 1.55
C VAL A 136 1.26 -7.61 3.05
N ALA A 137 0.56 -8.46 3.79
CA ALA A 137 0.78 -8.66 5.22
C ALA A 137 0.85 -10.16 5.53
N GLY A 138 2.01 -10.66 5.94
CA GLY A 138 2.22 -12.09 6.16
C GLY A 138 1.80 -12.92 4.94
N ASN A 139 0.98 -13.95 5.15
CA ASN A 139 0.39 -14.77 4.09
C ASN A 139 -0.82 -14.15 3.37
N THR A 140 -1.07 -12.84 3.50
CA THR A 140 -2.27 -12.20 2.93
C THR A 140 -1.94 -11.05 2.00
N VAL A 141 -2.83 -10.86 1.02
CA VAL A 141 -2.88 -9.64 0.21
C VAL A 141 -4.20 -8.94 0.49
N ILE A 142 -4.12 -7.66 0.84
CA ILE A 142 -5.24 -6.85 1.31
C ILE A 142 -5.48 -5.73 0.31
N LEU A 143 -6.60 -5.79 -0.39
CA LEU A 143 -7.06 -4.79 -1.34
C LEU A 143 -7.90 -3.73 -0.63
N CYS A 144 -7.54 -2.46 -0.86
CA CYS A 144 -8.05 -1.31 -0.14
C CYS A 144 -8.84 -0.40 -1.07
N GLN A 145 -10.05 -0.01 -0.66
CA GLN A 145 -10.93 0.79 -1.51
C GLN A 145 -10.33 2.15 -1.88
N SER A 146 -9.95 2.96 -0.88
CA SER A 146 -9.50 4.35 -1.12
C SER A 146 -8.22 4.72 -0.38
N TYR A 147 -7.97 4.15 0.80
CA TYR A 147 -6.87 4.57 1.67
C TYR A 147 -6.11 3.35 2.21
N ILE A 148 -4.86 3.18 1.77
CA ILE A 148 -3.98 2.10 2.26
C ILE A 148 -3.72 2.20 3.77
N THR A 149 -3.73 3.42 4.33
CA THR A 149 -3.56 3.65 5.78
C THR A 149 -4.65 2.97 6.61
N VAL A 150 -5.87 2.82 6.09
CA VAL A 150 -6.96 2.12 6.78
C VAL A 150 -6.69 0.62 6.83
N CYS A 151 -6.11 0.04 5.78
CA CYS A 151 -5.69 -1.36 5.76
C CYS A 151 -4.45 -1.61 6.63
N ALA A 152 -3.49 -0.69 6.61
CA ALA A 152 -2.31 -0.76 7.48
C ALA A 152 -2.73 -0.77 8.96
N GLU A 153 -3.65 0.12 9.34
CA GLU A 153 -4.20 0.15 10.69
C GLU A 153 -4.94 -1.16 11.06
N LEU A 154 -5.66 -1.77 10.10
CA LEU A 154 -6.30 -3.06 10.33
C LEU A 154 -5.28 -4.14 10.70
N VAL A 155 -4.15 -4.18 10.00
CA VAL A 155 -3.06 -5.13 10.27
C VAL A 155 -2.36 -4.82 11.60
N GLU A 156 -2.14 -3.55 11.92
CA GLU A 156 -1.54 -3.12 13.19
C GLU A 156 -2.39 -3.51 14.41
N ASN A 157 -3.71 -3.59 14.25
CA ASN A 157 -4.63 -4.04 15.29
C ASN A 157 -4.64 -5.57 15.49
N ILE A 158 -3.92 -6.34 14.67
CA ILE A 158 -3.72 -7.77 14.88
C ILE A 158 -2.56 -7.96 15.87
N PRO A 159 -2.78 -8.59 17.04
CA PRO A 159 -1.71 -8.90 17.97
C PRO A 159 -0.57 -9.67 17.30
N SER A 160 0.67 -9.35 17.66
CA SER A 160 1.81 -10.23 17.38
C SER A 160 1.80 -11.37 18.39
N ASP A 161 1.95 -12.60 17.90
CA ASP A 161 2.12 -13.79 18.74
C ASP A 161 3.47 -13.79 19.49
#